data_AF-A0A3D5CQ03-F1
#
_entry.id   AF-A0A3D5CQ03-F1
#
_cell.length_a   1.000
_cell.length_b   1.000
_cell.length_c   1.000
_cell.angle_alpha   90.00
_cell.angle_beta   90.00
_cell.angle_gamma   90.00
#
_symmetry.space_group_name_H-M   'P 1'
#
loop_
_entity.id
_entity.type
_entity.pdbx_description
1 polymer ?
#
loop_
_entity_poly.entity_id
_entity_poly.type
_entity_poly.pdbx_seq_one_letter_code
_entity_poly.pdbx_strand_id
1 'polypeptide(L)' 'KQFSVKEDNGFVTAIDGHAQDKDKGLYWTFTINGKMAEKGANDIKLSPNDQIVFNLATFK' A
#
# COMPACT_ATOMS: atom_id res chain seq x y z
N LYS A 1 -12.11 -11.01 -6.30
CA LYS A 1 -10.85 -10.70 -7.01
C LYS A 1 -9.72 -10.86 -6.01
N GLN A 2 -8.70 -11.66 -6.32
CA GLN A 2 -7.49 -11.74 -5.51
C GLN A 2 -6.49 -10.76 -6.13
N PHE A 3 -6.03 -9.77 -5.37
CA PHE A 3 -5.04 -8.80 -5.85
C PHE A 3 -3.64 -9.36 -5.61
N SER A 4 -2.76 -9.32 -6.62
CA SER A 4 -1.36 -9.70 -6.44
C SER A 4 -0.58 -8.55 -5.81
N VAL A 5 -0.14 -8.72 -4.58
CA VAL A 5 0.67 -7.72 -3.88
C VAL A 5 2.10 -8.22 -3.77
N LYS A 6 3.05 -7.35 -4.11
CA LYS A 6 4.47 -7.53 -3.79
C LYS A 6 4.85 -6.54 -2.72
N GLU A 7 5.53 -7.04 -1.71
CA GLU A 7 6.09 -6.26 -0.62
C GLU A 7 7.59 -6.52 -0.52
N ASP A 8 8.31 -5.50 -0.05
CA ASP A 8 9.71 -5.56 0.27
C ASP A 8 9.90 -4.86 1.61
N ASN A 9 10.35 -5.62 2.61
CA ASN A 9 10.66 -5.11 3.95
C ASN A 9 9.50 -4.33 4.62
N GLY A 10 8.24 -4.75 4.39
CA GLY A 10 7.04 -4.09 4.93
C GLY A 10 6.51 -2.92 4.10
N PHE A 11 7.16 -2.60 2.98
CA PHE A 11 6.69 -1.62 2.01
C PHE A 11 6.09 -2.32 0.80
N VAL A 12 4.90 -1.90 0.40
CA VAL A 12 4.28 -2.41 -0.82
C VAL A 12 5.06 -1.85 -2.02
N THR A 13 5.64 -2.75 -2.81
CA THR A 13 6.41 -2.40 -4.00
C THR A 13 5.58 -2.51 -5.27
N ALA A 14 4.60 -3.41 -5.31
CA ALA A 14 3.67 -3.51 -6.43
C ALA A 14 2.30 -4.05 -6.02
N ILE A 15 1.25 -3.58 -6.70
CA ILE A 15 -0.11 -4.11 -6.57
C ILE A 15 -0.67 -4.33 -7.96
N ASP A 16 -1.20 -5.53 -8.22
CA ASP A 16 -1.85 -5.87 -9.48
C ASP A 16 -0.97 -5.61 -10.72
N GLY A 17 0.35 -5.80 -10.57
CA GLY A 17 1.35 -5.53 -11.62
C GLY A 17 1.84 -4.08 -11.70
N HIS A 18 1.23 -3.16 -10.97
CA HIS A 18 1.66 -1.76 -10.89
C HIS A 18 2.73 -1.58 -9.82
N ALA A 19 3.97 -1.34 -10.23
CA ALA A 19 5.10 -1.12 -9.33
C ALA A 19 5.25 0.37 -8.93
N GLN A 20 5.83 0.59 -7.76
CA GLN A 20 6.33 1.90 -7.34
C GLN A 20 7.54 2.32 -8.20
N ASP A 21 7.75 3.63 -8.34
CA ASP A 21 8.82 4.21 -9.13
C ASP A 21 9.58 5.22 -8.26
N LYS A 22 10.70 4.77 -7.68
CA LYS A 22 11.52 5.58 -6.77
C LYS A 22 12.13 6.79 -7.48
N ASP A 23 12.47 6.64 -8.77
CA ASP A 23 13.06 7.72 -9.57
C ASP A 23 12.06 8.84 -9.82
N LYS A 24 10.77 8.51 -9.93
CA LYS A 24 9.67 9.48 -10.03
C LYS A 24 9.07 9.88 -8.68
N GLY A 25 9.62 9.39 -7.57
CA GLY A 25 9.06 9.59 -6.23
C GLY A 25 7.66 9.00 -6.05
N LEU A 26 7.29 8.00 -6.85
CA LEU A 26 5.98 7.35 -6.85
C LEU A 26 5.99 6.15 -5.90
N TYR A 27 5.22 6.23 -4.82
CA TYR A 27 5.18 5.20 -3.77
C TYR A 27 3.75 4.72 -3.54
N TRP A 28 3.62 3.43 -3.20
CA TRP A 28 2.35 2.88 -2.74
C TRP A 28 2.09 3.33 -1.30
N THR A 29 0.99 4.04 -1.12
CA THR A 29 0.43 4.42 0.17
C THR A 29 -0.87 3.67 0.36
N PHE A 30 -1.35 3.56 1.59
CA PHE A 30 -2.67 3.01 1.82
C PHE A 30 -3.34 3.64 3.04
N THR A 31 -4.67 3.66 3.00
CA THR A 31 -5.51 4.10 4.11
C THR A 31 -6.33 2.93 4.60
N ILE A 32 -6.54 2.87 5.90
CA ILE A 32 -7.39 1.87 6.57
C ILE A 32 -8.56 2.63 7.17
N ASN A 33 -9.77 2.30 6.75
CA ASN A 33 -11.00 2.97 7.20
C ASN A 33 -10.93 4.50 7.06
N GLY A 34 -10.32 4.98 5.96
CA GLY A 34 -10.14 6.42 5.69
C GLY A 34 -8.99 7.10 6.43
N LYS A 35 -8.24 6.38 7.29
CA LYS A 35 -7.06 6.90 7.98
C LYS A 35 -5.78 6.43 7.31
N MET A 36 -4.84 7.33 7.09
CA MET A 36 -3.52 6.95 6.58
C MET A 36 -2.85 6.02 7.57
N ALA A 37 -2.31 4.91 7.07
CA ALA A 37 -1.63 3.98 7.94
C ALA A 37 -0.28 4.56 8.36
N GLU A 38 -0.07 4.66 9.67
CA GLU A 38 1.22 5.06 10.26
C GLU A 38 2.22 3.89 10.33
N LYS A 39 1.74 2.66 10.12
CA LYS A 39 2.53 1.43 10.17
C LYS A 39 2.65 0.79 8.79
N GLY A 40 3.74 0.09 8.55
CA GLY A 40 3.95 -0.69 7.31
C GLY A 40 2.90 -1.78 7.16
N ALA A 41 2.61 -2.18 5.92
CA ALA A 41 1.55 -3.14 5.59
C ALA A 41 1.67 -4.47 6.37
N ASN A 42 2.89 -4.87 6.70
CA ASN A 42 3.20 -6.07 7.49
C ASN A 42 2.75 -6.00 8.96
N ASP A 43 2.63 -4.80 9.53
CA ASP A 43 2.28 -4.60 10.94
C ASP A 43 0.78 -4.33 11.15
N ILE A 44 -0.01 -4.42 10.08
CA ILE A 44 -1.44 -4.13 10.12
C ILE A 44 -2.23 -5.41 10.23
N LYS A 45 -2.89 -5.55 11.39
CA LYS A 45 -3.82 -6.63 11.64
C LYS A 45 -5.22 -6.19 11.22
N LEU A 46 -5.67 -6.72 10.10
CA LEU A 46 -6.97 -6.40 9.54
C LEU A 46 -8.07 -7.13 10.28
N SER A 47 -9.14 -6.42 10.58
CA SER A 47 -10.40 -6.96 11.09
C SER A 47 -11.41 -7.14 9.95
N PRO A 48 -12.35 -8.09 10.09
CA PRO A 48 -13.49 -8.17 9.17
C PRO A 48 -14.22 -6.82 9.13
N ASN A 49 -14.49 -6.32 7.93
CA ASN A 49 -15.03 -4.98 7.60
C ASN A 49 -14.02 -3.83 7.51
N ASP A 50 -12.72 -4.06 7.71
CA ASP A 50 -11.73 -3.02 7.45
C ASP A 50 -11.64 -2.74 5.94
N GLN A 51 -11.84 -1.47 5.58
CA GLN A 51 -11.68 -1.01 4.21
C GLN A 51 -10.27 -0.46 4.01
N ILE A 52 -9.49 -1.15 3.19
CA ILE A 52 -8.16 -0.68 2.80
C ILE A 52 -8.25 -0.07 1.40
N VAL A 53 -7.71 1.13 1.26
CA VAL A 53 -7.56 1.78 -0.04
C VAL A 53 -6.08 1.99 -0.30
N PHE A 54 -5.55 1.30 -1.29
CA PHE A 54 -4.19 1.51 -1.78
C PHE A 54 -4.19 2.61 -2.83
N ASN A 55 -3.31 3.59 -2.68
CA ASN A 55 -3.13 4.70 -3.60
C ASN A 55 -1.67 4.82 -4.00
N LEU A 56 -1.43 4.93 -5.29
CA LEU A 56 -0.10 5.19 -5.83
C LEU A 56 0.08 6.71 -5.91
N ALA A 57 0.90 7.27 -5.02
CA ALA A 57 1.07 8.71 -4.86
C ALA A 57 2.53 9.12 -5.10
N THR A 58 2.72 10.25 -5.78
CA THR A 58 4.05 10.86 -5.92
C THR A 58 4.32 11.80 -4.75
N PHE A 59 5.42 11.57 -4.04
CA PHE A 59 5.96 12.54 -3.09
C PHE A 59 6.94 13.43 -3.86
N LYS A 60 6.56 14.69 -4.06
CA LYS A 60 7.34 15.70 -4.78
C LYS A 60 8.01 16.67 -3.80
#